data_AF-A0A1V6Y8G8-F1
#
_entry.id   AF-A0A1V6Y8G8-F1
#
_cell.length_a   1.000
_cell.length_b   1.000
_cell.length_c   1.000
_cell.angle_alpha   90.00
_cell.angle_beta   90.00
_cell.angle_gamma   90.00
#
_symmetry.space_group_name_H-M   'P 1'
#
loop_
_entity.id
_entity.type
_entity.pdbx_description
1 polymer ?
#
loop_
_entity_poly.entity_id
_entity_poly.type
_entity_poly.pdbx_seq_one_letter_code
_entity_poly.pdbx_strand_id
1 'polypeptide(L)'
;MTKTELITDYSIKQILDIFNTTANTISLQPPFNLMLRRALPIHPPIPKPMTAPAPARPKAESPKPLFSGNIPTLQTFTEDTATPTFHSRILPAIEHDHLELESHSNKILSSSNPDEQTRFQNQFVWELARHLIGEELVVYPALIESLPDGQGIADKNRLEHQGVKQQLKAFQGLESTDKRFVPTLKGLMRDWGIHVRHEEEVDLPRLEELLSKEESVELTKSLDRVKIFVPSRSHPLAPTEPFFETAVGLLTAPIDFLADLFRKWPDGKEKK
;
A
#
# COMPACT_ATOMS: atom_id res chain seq x y z
N MET A 1 29.13 27.65 -25.15
CA MET A 1 27.84 26.94 -25.21
C MET A 1 28.12 25.48 -24.93
N THR A 2 27.86 25.06 -23.70
CA THR A 2 28.29 23.78 -23.13
C THR A 2 27.20 22.73 -23.26
N LYS A 3 27.63 21.48 -23.49
CA LYS A 3 26.88 20.24 -23.81
C LYS A 3 25.80 19.78 -22.81
N THR A 4 25.40 20.62 -21.87
CA THR A 4 24.50 20.28 -20.76
C THR A 4 23.03 20.60 -21.06
N GLU A 5 22.74 21.37 -22.12
CA GLU A 5 21.36 21.75 -22.50
C GLU A 5 20.70 20.80 -23.52
N LEU A 6 21.38 19.73 -23.97
CA LEU A 6 20.87 18.84 -25.03
C LEU A 6 20.27 17.51 -24.55
N ILE A 7 20.34 17.18 -23.25
CA ILE A 7 19.88 15.89 -22.72
C ILE A 7 18.53 15.99 -22.01
N THR A 8 18.14 17.17 -21.53
CA THR A 8 16.85 17.39 -20.84
C THR A 8 15.66 17.49 -21.80
N ASP A 9 15.87 17.92 -23.05
CA ASP A 9 14.78 18.07 -24.02
C ASP A 9 14.35 16.76 -24.69
N TYR A 10 15.18 15.72 -24.67
CA TYR A 10 14.87 14.46 -25.35
C TYR A 10 13.85 13.59 -24.57
N SER A 11 13.83 13.70 -23.24
CA SER A 11 12.91 12.96 -22.36
C SER A 11 11.50 13.57 -22.35
N ILE A 12 11.39 14.90 -22.37
CA ILE A 12 10.10 15.60 -22.36
C ILE A 12 9.37 15.42 -23.71
N LYS A 13 10.11 15.35 -24.82
CA LYS A 13 9.51 15.12 -26.15
C LYS A 13 8.93 13.70 -26.30
N GLN A 14 9.56 12.68 -25.72
CA GLN A 14 9.03 11.31 -25.74
C GLN A 14 7.76 11.16 -24.90
N ILE A 15 7.65 11.91 -23.79
CA ILE A 15 6.45 11.92 -22.94
C ILE A 15 5.29 12.65 -23.64
N LEU A 16 5.56 13.75 -24.35
CA LEU A 16 4.53 14.51 -25.08
C LEU A 16 4.05 13.81 -26.36
N ASP A 17 4.89 13.03 -27.05
CA ASP A 17 4.49 12.27 -28.25
C ASP A 17 3.56 11.07 -27.91
N ILE A 18 3.61 10.56 -26.66
CA ILE A 18 2.68 9.54 -26.16
C ILE A 18 1.28 10.15 -25.90
N PHE A 19 1.21 11.42 -25.48
CA PHE A 19 -0.06 12.10 -25.19
C PHE A 19 -0.87 12.50 -26.45
N ASN A 20 -0.22 12.72 -27.60
CA ASN A 20 -0.93 13.14 -28.82
C ASN A 20 -1.49 11.99 -29.68
N THR A 21 -1.21 10.72 -29.33
CA THR A 21 -1.60 9.57 -30.17
C THR A 21 -2.87 8.85 -29.68
N THR A 22 -3.39 9.16 -28.49
CA THR A 22 -4.57 8.48 -27.91
C THR A 22 -5.81 9.35 -27.75
N ALA A 23 -5.79 10.59 -28.25
CA ALA A 23 -6.95 11.49 -28.28
C ALA A 23 -7.76 11.42 -29.60
N ASN A 24 -7.85 10.25 -30.23
CA ASN A 24 -8.82 10.00 -31.30
C ASN A 24 -9.22 8.52 -31.27
N THR A 25 -10.38 8.24 -30.68
CA THR A 25 -11.50 7.44 -31.25
C THR A 25 -12.35 6.91 -30.09
N ILE A 26 -13.44 7.62 -29.77
CA ILE A 26 -14.59 7.06 -29.07
C ILE A 26 -15.61 6.65 -30.15
N SER A 27 -16.01 5.37 -30.18
CA SER A 27 -17.26 4.95 -30.84
C SER A 27 -17.82 3.64 -30.27
N LEU A 28 -18.87 3.78 -29.44
CA LEU A 28 -20.15 3.07 -29.37
C LEU A 28 -20.26 1.50 -29.39
N GLN A 29 -20.90 1.01 -28.30
CA GLN A 29 -21.86 -0.14 -28.16
C GLN A 29 -21.36 -1.61 -28.00
N PRO A 30 -22.21 -2.59 -27.54
CA PRO A 30 -22.74 -2.85 -26.18
C PRO A 30 -22.52 -4.37 -25.77
N PRO A 31 -23.14 -4.96 -24.70
CA PRO A 31 -22.58 -6.13 -24.01
C PRO A 31 -23.05 -7.50 -24.55
N PHE A 32 -22.21 -8.54 -24.45
CA PHE A 32 -22.65 -9.94 -24.65
C PHE A 32 -21.90 -10.97 -23.79
N ASN A 33 -22.63 -12.07 -23.56
CA ASN A 33 -22.48 -13.12 -22.57
C ASN A 33 -21.61 -14.31 -23.05
N LEU A 34 -21.11 -15.07 -22.06
CA LEU A 34 -20.82 -16.53 -22.01
C LEU A 34 -19.73 -17.21 -22.88
N MET A 35 -18.84 -17.92 -22.16
CA MET A 35 -18.18 -19.22 -22.42
C MET A 35 -17.53 -19.52 -23.80
N LEU A 36 -16.25 -19.88 -23.77
CA LEU A 36 -15.75 -21.18 -24.27
C LEU A 36 -14.26 -21.41 -23.92
N ARG A 37 -13.97 -22.60 -23.38
CA ARG A 37 -12.63 -23.15 -23.21
C ARG A 37 -11.99 -23.46 -24.56
N ARG A 38 -10.70 -23.17 -24.74
CA ARG A 38 -9.80 -23.92 -25.62
C ARG A 38 -8.35 -23.82 -25.12
N ALA A 39 -7.70 -24.98 -25.07
CA ALA A 39 -6.32 -25.17 -24.67
C ALA A 39 -5.38 -25.22 -25.89
N LEU A 40 -4.07 -25.05 -25.61
CA LEU A 40 -2.82 -25.36 -26.37
C LEU A 40 -2.00 -24.12 -26.79
N PRO A 41 -0.64 -24.20 -26.97
CA PRO A 41 0.28 -25.31 -26.73
C PRO A 41 1.48 -24.97 -25.81
N ILE A 42 2.21 -26.03 -25.42
CA ILE A 42 3.44 -26.05 -24.61
C ILE A 42 4.60 -25.52 -25.46
N HIS A 43 5.34 -24.51 -24.96
CA HIS A 43 6.56 -23.98 -25.60
C HIS A 43 7.77 -24.90 -25.39
N PRO A 44 8.70 -25.02 -26.38
CA PRO A 44 9.95 -25.75 -26.21
C PRO A 44 10.95 -24.98 -25.32
N PRO A 45 11.93 -25.67 -24.70
CA PRO A 45 12.88 -25.07 -23.75
C PRO A 45 13.85 -24.09 -24.43
N ILE A 46 14.04 -22.93 -23.80
CA ILE A 46 14.97 -21.87 -24.21
C ILE A 46 16.41 -22.27 -23.83
N PRO A 47 17.42 -22.13 -24.73
CA PRO A 47 18.81 -22.43 -24.40
C PRO A 47 19.41 -21.41 -23.41
N LYS A 48 20.20 -21.90 -22.46
CA LYS A 48 20.89 -21.09 -21.43
C LYS A 48 21.91 -20.13 -22.07
N PRO A 49 21.90 -18.82 -21.75
CA PRO A 49 22.96 -17.92 -22.17
C PRO A 49 24.25 -18.13 -21.37
N MET A 50 25.37 -18.03 -22.07
CA MET A 50 26.73 -18.12 -21.54
C MET A 50 27.02 -16.98 -20.57
N THR A 51 27.71 -17.30 -19.48
CA THR A 51 28.16 -16.39 -18.42
C THR A 51 29.18 -15.37 -18.94
N ALA A 52 28.81 -14.09 -18.88
CA ALA A 52 29.74 -12.97 -18.87
C ALA A 52 29.49 -12.15 -17.59
N PRO A 53 30.54 -11.64 -16.91
CA PRO A 53 30.37 -10.88 -15.68
C PRO A 53 29.68 -9.53 -15.97
N ALA A 54 28.68 -9.20 -15.15
CA ALA A 54 27.98 -7.92 -15.23
C ALA A 54 28.92 -6.74 -14.91
N PRO A 55 28.83 -5.61 -15.64
CA PRO A 55 29.60 -4.42 -15.31
C PRO A 55 29.09 -3.78 -14.01
N ALA A 56 30.00 -3.18 -13.24
CA ALA A 56 29.70 -2.51 -11.99
C ALA A 56 28.71 -1.34 -12.19
N ARG A 57 27.64 -1.32 -11.40
CA ARG A 57 26.62 -0.26 -11.36
C ARG A 57 27.25 1.05 -10.81
N PRO A 58 27.07 2.21 -11.45
CA PRO A 58 27.49 3.49 -10.87
C PRO A 58 26.67 3.81 -9.61
N LYS A 59 27.33 4.35 -8.58
CA LYS A 59 26.69 4.76 -7.32
C LYS A 59 25.60 5.79 -7.60
N ALA A 60 24.37 5.49 -7.18
CA ALA A 60 23.26 6.43 -7.24
C ALA A 60 23.55 7.62 -6.31
N GLU A 61 23.48 8.83 -6.87
CA GLU A 61 23.52 10.08 -6.12
C GLU A 61 22.14 10.31 -5.48
N SER A 62 22.09 10.63 -4.20
CA SER A 62 20.84 10.80 -3.47
C SER A 62 20.05 12.02 -4.01
N PRO A 63 18.74 11.88 -4.29
CA PRO A 63 17.93 13.00 -4.72
C PRO A 63 17.77 14.02 -3.60
N LYS A 64 17.88 15.31 -3.94
CA LYS A 64 17.71 16.43 -3.01
C LYS A 64 16.23 16.53 -2.58
N PRO A 65 15.94 16.84 -1.31
CA PRO A 65 14.57 16.93 -0.82
C PRO A 65 13.83 18.10 -1.48
N LEU A 66 12.64 17.82 -2.01
CA LEU A 66 11.80 18.81 -2.70
C LEU A 66 11.04 19.76 -1.77
N PHE A 67 11.02 19.50 -0.45
CA PHE A 67 10.32 20.36 0.52
C PHE A 67 11.13 20.50 1.81
N SER A 68 11.47 21.75 2.14
CA SER A 68 12.03 22.20 3.41
C SER A 68 11.04 23.22 3.99
N GLY A 69 10.15 22.76 4.85
CA GLY A 69 9.12 23.61 5.47
C GLY A 69 8.50 22.94 6.69
N ASN A 70 8.21 23.73 7.72
CA ASN A 70 7.55 23.27 8.93
C ASN A 70 6.11 22.83 8.63
N ILE A 71 5.81 21.55 8.87
CA ILE A 71 4.45 20.99 8.78
C ILE A 71 3.69 21.38 10.06
N PRO A 72 2.46 21.92 9.97
CA PRO A 72 1.64 22.18 11.15
C PRO A 72 1.26 20.86 11.83
N THR A 73 1.33 20.82 13.16
CA THR A 73 1.05 19.65 14.01
C THR A 73 -0.39 19.17 13.83
N LEU A 74 -0.63 18.29 12.86
CA LEU A 74 -1.76 17.36 12.85
C LEU A 74 -1.56 16.41 14.05
N GLN A 75 -2.62 16.13 14.80
CA GLN A 75 -2.60 15.18 15.93
C GLN A 75 -2.02 13.84 15.47
N THR A 76 -0.72 13.67 15.68
CA THR A 76 -0.02 12.41 15.53
C THR A 76 -0.44 11.59 16.74
N PHE A 77 -1.30 10.58 16.55
CA PHE A 77 -1.67 9.58 17.56
C PHE A 77 -0.51 8.65 17.95
N THR A 78 0.72 9.13 17.85
CA THR A 78 1.97 8.56 18.37
C THR A 78 2.38 9.30 19.65
N GLU A 79 1.45 9.51 20.58
CA GLU A 79 1.78 10.00 21.92
C GLU A 79 2.09 8.82 22.84
N ASP A 80 3.19 8.10 22.56
CA ASP A 80 3.95 7.36 23.58
C ASP A 80 5.31 6.86 23.04
N THR A 81 6.08 7.69 22.32
CA THR A 81 7.52 7.44 22.18
C THR A 81 8.26 8.77 21.99
N ALA A 82 9.23 9.05 22.87
CA ALA A 82 10.40 9.81 22.43
C ALA A 82 10.84 9.23 21.08
N THR A 83 10.98 10.06 20.06
CA THR A 83 11.28 9.65 18.68
C THR A 83 12.27 8.48 18.67
N PRO A 84 11.89 7.27 18.24
CA PRO A 84 12.88 6.24 18.05
C PRO A 84 13.81 6.74 16.95
N THR A 85 15.03 7.10 17.31
CA THR A 85 16.10 7.51 16.38
C THR A 85 16.61 6.33 15.53
N PHE A 86 15.87 5.22 15.50
CA PHE A 86 16.09 4.05 14.65
C PHE A 86 14.76 3.64 14.04
N HIS A 87 14.56 3.97 12.76
CA HIS A 87 13.51 3.33 11.97
C HIS A 87 13.95 1.87 11.75
N SER A 88 13.03 0.93 11.94
CA SER A 88 13.25 -0.48 11.63
C SER A 88 13.37 -0.68 10.11
N ARG A 89 13.92 -1.82 9.71
CA ARG A 89 13.87 -2.30 8.32
C ARG A 89 12.41 -2.55 7.89
N ILE A 90 12.15 -2.65 6.60
CA ILE A 90 10.77 -2.73 6.08
C ILE A 90 10.02 -3.96 6.58
N LEU A 91 10.65 -5.14 6.62
CA LEU A 91 10.02 -6.36 7.14
C LEU A 91 9.54 -6.20 8.59
N PRO A 92 10.39 -5.86 9.58
CA PRO A 92 9.94 -5.67 10.95
C PRO A 92 8.97 -4.50 11.14
N ALA A 93 8.93 -3.52 10.23
CA ALA A 93 7.91 -2.48 10.26
C ALA A 93 6.52 -3.01 9.85
N ILE A 94 6.46 -3.83 8.80
CA ILE A 94 5.23 -4.49 8.34
C ILE A 94 4.74 -5.54 9.36
N GLU A 95 5.65 -6.37 9.91
CA GLU A 95 5.31 -7.31 11.00
C GLU A 95 4.70 -6.57 12.21
N HIS A 96 5.21 -5.38 12.52
CA HIS A 96 4.65 -4.57 13.60
C HIS A 96 3.23 -4.10 13.29
N ASP A 97 2.95 -3.62 12.07
CA ASP A 97 1.57 -3.28 11.67
C ASP A 97 0.63 -4.49 11.81
N HIS A 98 1.10 -5.66 11.38
CA HIS A 98 0.31 -6.90 11.44
C HIS A 98 -0.05 -7.29 12.87
N LEU A 99 0.92 -7.18 13.80
CA LEU A 99 0.70 -7.45 15.22
C LEU A 99 -0.30 -6.47 15.85
N GLU A 100 -0.23 -5.19 15.51
CA GLU A 100 -1.18 -4.18 15.99
C GLU A 100 -2.60 -4.47 15.47
N LEU A 101 -2.73 -4.82 14.18
CA LEU A 101 -4.00 -5.20 13.57
C LEU A 101 -4.61 -6.45 14.20
N GLU A 102 -3.81 -7.47 14.45
CA GLU A 102 -4.24 -8.66 15.18
C GLU A 102 -4.70 -8.30 16.61
N SER A 103 -3.92 -7.49 17.33
CA SER A 103 -4.25 -7.01 18.68
C SER A 103 -5.60 -6.29 18.71
N HIS A 104 -5.84 -5.36 17.78
CA HIS A 104 -7.11 -4.65 17.68
C HIS A 104 -8.27 -5.62 17.39
N SER A 105 -8.09 -6.58 16.48
CA SER A 105 -9.11 -7.57 16.17
C SER A 105 -9.46 -8.44 17.40
N ASN A 106 -8.45 -8.84 18.17
CA ASN A 106 -8.61 -9.62 19.39
C ASN A 106 -9.36 -8.83 20.46
N LYS A 107 -9.09 -7.52 20.58
CA LYS A 107 -9.83 -6.64 21.48
C LYS A 107 -11.31 -6.54 21.10
N ILE A 108 -11.62 -6.40 19.81
CA ILE A 108 -13.00 -6.39 19.32
C ILE A 108 -13.71 -7.72 19.66
N LEU A 109 -13.06 -8.85 19.42
CA LEU A 109 -13.64 -10.18 19.57
C LEU A 109 -13.80 -10.62 21.04
N SER A 110 -12.96 -10.11 21.94
CA SER A 110 -12.99 -10.42 23.38
C SER A 110 -13.90 -9.49 24.18
N SER A 111 -14.21 -8.30 23.67
CA SER A 111 -15.08 -7.34 24.33
C SER A 111 -16.55 -7.73 24.24
N SER A 112 -17.30 -7.52 25.34
CA SER A 112 -18.77 -7.56 25.38
C SER A 112 -19.39 -6.16 25.42
N ASN A 113 -18.58 -5.10 25.41
CA ASN A 113 -19.02 -3.71 25.44
C ASN A 113 -19.14 -3.15 24.01
N PRO A 114 -20.36 -2.81 23.53
CA PRO A 114 -20.56 -2.29 22.17
C PRO A 114 -19.78 -1.00 21.87
N ASP A 115 -19.52 -0.17 22.89
CA ASP A 115 -18.76 1.07 22.72
C ASP A 115 -17.27 0.79 22.51
N GLU A 116 -16.68 -0.12 23.29
CA GLU A 116 -15.29 -0.56 23.11
C GLU A 116 -15.09 -1.24 21.75
N GLN A 117 -16.02 -2.10 21.34
CA GLN A 117 -16.01 -2.70 20.00
C GLN A 117 -16.04 -1.65 18.90
N THR A 118 -16.82 -0.57 19.07
CA THR A 118 -16.88 0.54 18.09
C THR A 118 -15.56 1.31 18.03
N ARG A 119 -14.95 1.60 19.19
CA ARG A 119 -13.63 2.28 19.27
C ARG A 119 -12.56 1.48 18.56
N PHE A 120 -12.45 0.19 18.88
CA PHE A 120 -11.45 -0.67 18.25
C PHE A 120 -11.77 -1.03 16.80
N GLN A 121 -13.04 -1.08 16.39
CA GLN A 121 -13.40 -1.16 14.96
C GLN A 121 -12.86 0.05 14.19
N ASN A 122 -13.04 1.28 14.70
CA ASN A 122 -12.52 2.48 14.05
C ASN A 122 -11.01 2.44 13.92
N GLN A 123 -10.31 2.02 14.98
CA GLN A 123 -8.86 1.85 14.98
C GLN A 123 -8.41 0.79 13.97
N PHE A 124 -8.98 -0.42 14.02
CA PHE A 124 -8.67 -1.51 13.08
C PHE A 124 -8.88 -1.11 11.62
N VAL A 125 -10.02 -0.45 11.31
CA VAL A 125 -10.31 0.01 9.95
C VAL A 125 -9.31 1.08 9.49
N TRP A 126 -8.96 2.00 10.39
CA TRP A 126 -8.01 3.08 10.12
C TRP A 126 -6.60 2.55 9.84
N GLU A 127 -6.15 1.56 10.60
CA GLU A 127 -4.84 0.93 10.38
C GLU A 127 -4.83 0.11 9.09
N LEU A 128 -5.80 -0.81 8.92
CA LEU A 128 -5.77 -1.75 7.79
C LEU A 128 -5.90 -1.02 6.45
N ALA A 129 -6.76 0.01 6.36
CA ALA A 129 -6.91 0.75 5.11
C ALA A 129 -5.61 1.43 4.65
N ARG A 130 -4.88 2.05 5.59
CA ARG A 130 -3.64 2.79 5.28
C ARG A 130 -2.46 1.86 5.06
N HIS A 131 -2.44 0.74 5.76
CA HIS A 131 -1.46 -0.33 5.57
C HIS A 131 -1.54 -0.93 4.15
N LEU A 132 -2.73 -1.40 3.73
CA LEU A 132 -2.92 -2.02 2.39
C LEU A 132 -2.56 -1.07 1.23
N ILE A 133 -2.92 0.22 1.36
CA ILE A 133 -2.59 1.23 0.33
C ILE A 133 -1.11 1.63 0.42
N GLY A 134 -0.55 1.68 1.63
CA GLY A 134 0.88 1.96 1.84
C GLY A 134 1.77 0.94 1.15
N GLU A 135 1.45 -0.35 1.25
CA GLU A 135 2.17 -1.43 0.56
C GLU A 135 2.07 -1.31 -0.96
N GLU A 136 0.87 -1.05 -1.48
CA GLU A 136 0.66 -0.88 -2.91
C GLU A 136 1.45 0.29 -3.52
N LEU A 137 1.66 1.36 -2.74
CA LEU A 137 2.37 2.56 -3.17
C LEU A 137 3.88 2.55 -2.88
N VAL A 138 4.34 1.70 -1.96
CA VAL A 138 5.75 1.70 -1.50
C VAL A 138 6.42 0.34 -1.67
N VAL A 139 5.82 -0.72 -1.12
CA VAL A 139 6.42 -2.07 -1.12
C VAL A 139 6.33 -2.71 -2.50
N TYR A 140 5.19 -2.59 -3.19
CA TYR A 140 5.00 -3.26 -4.48
C TYR A 140 5.89 -2.68 -5.59
N PRO A 141 6.08 -1.36 -5.72
CA PRO A 141 7.10 -0.81 -6.61
C PRO A 141 8.50 -1.34 -6.28
N ALA A 142 8.87 -1.45 -5.00
CA ALA A 142 10.16 -2.00 -4.61
C ALA A 142 10.30 -3.48 -5.00
N LEU A 143 9.26 -4.30 -4.82
CA LEU A 143 9.23 -5.69 -5.30
C LEU A 143 9.46 -5.76 -6.82
N ILE A 144 8.74 -4.94 -7.60
CA ILE A 144 8.85 -4.87 -9.06
C ILE A 144 10.27 -4.48 -9.51
N GLU A 145 10.88 -3.51 -8.84
CA GLU A 145 12.21 -3.01 -9.19
C GLU A 145 13.34 -3.97 -8.78
N SER A 146 13.18 -4.66 -7.65
CA SER A 146 14.23 -5.51 -7.08
C SER A 146 14.19 -6.97 -7.56
N LEU A 147 13.00 -7.55 -7.77
CA LEU A 147 12.84 -8.98 -8.04
C LEU A 147 12.55 -9.27 -9.53
N PRO A 148 13.16 -10.30 -10.14
CA PRO A 148 12.87 -10.70 -11.53
C PRO A 148 11.40 -11.07 -11.79
N ASP A 149 10.73 -11.63 -10.78
CA ASP A 149 9.31 -12.00 -10.77
C ASP A 149 8.44 -10.99 -10.00
N GLY A 150 8.99 -9.82 -9.65
CA GLY A 150 8.36 -8.82 -8.79
C GLY A 150 7.00 -8.32 -9.28
N GLN A 151 6.83 -8.18 -10.60
CA GLN A 151 5.53 -7.85 -11.19
C GLN A 151 4.45 -8.90 -10.89
N GLY A 152 4.79 -10.18 -11.00
CA GLY A 152 3.85 -11.26 -10.72
C GLY A 152 3.45 -11.33 -9.24
N ILE A 153 4.40 -11.06 -8.34
CA ILE A 153 4.15 -10.96 -6.89
C ILE A 153 3.22 -9.79 -6.60
N ALA A 154 3.54 -8.59 -7.10
CA ALA A 154 2.74 -7.39 -6.89
C ALA A 154 1.31 -7.55 -7.45
N ASP A 155 1.13 -8.17 -8.62
CA ASP A 155 -0.20 -8.39 -9.20
C ASP A 155 -1.04 -9.40 -8.41
N LYS A 156 -0.40 -10.47 -7.91
CA LYS A 156 -1.05 -11.40 -6.98
C LYS A 156 -1.49 -10.68 -5.71
N ASN A 157 -0.60 -9.90 -5.09
CA ASN A 157 -0.85 -9.25 -3.82
C ASN A 157 -1.94 -8.16 -3.97
N ARG A 158 -1.96 -7.40 -5.08
CA ARG A 158 -3.08 -6.50 -5.43
C ARG A 158 -4.42 -7.21 -5.54
N LEU A 159 -4.46 -8.42 -6.10
CA LEU A 159 -5.69 -9.21 -6.20
C LEU A 159 -6.18 -9.64 -4.81
N GLU A 160 -5.28 -10.09 -3.94
CA GLU A 160 -5.58 -10.44 -2.55
C GLU A 160 -6.08 -9.20 -1.77
N HIS A 161 -5.38 -8.07 -1.88
CA HIS A 161 -5.77 -6.78 -1.32
C HIS A 161 -7.16 -6.35 -1.76
N GLN A 162 -7.52 -6.57 -3.04
CA GLN A 162 -8.85 -6.21 -3.51
C GLN A 162 -9.95 -6.98 -2.77
N GLY A 163 -9.73 -8.27 -2.47
CA GLY A 163 -10.64 -9.06 -1.64
C GLY A 163 -10.72 -8.55 -0.20
N VAL A 164 -9.57 -8.29 0.42
CA VAL A 164 -9.48 -7.75 1.79
C VAL A 164 -10.16 -6.38 1.90
N LYS A 165 -9.93 -5.48 0.93
CA LYS A 165 -10.57 -4.16 0.88
C LYS A 165 -12.08 -4.27 0.80
N GLN A 166 -12.63 -5.20 -0.01
CA GLN A 166 -14.08 -5.42 -0.08
C GLN A 166 -14.66 -5.90 1.26
N GLN A 167 -13.99 -6.82 1.93
CA GLN A 167 -14.39 -7.31 3.25
C GLN A 167 -14.28 -6.24 4.32
N LEU A 168 -13.22 -5.44 4.29
CA LEU A 168 -13.04 -4.28 5.17
C LEU A 168 -14.15 -3.25 4.94
N LYS A 169 -14.55 -3.01 3.70
CA LYS A 169 -15.67 -2.13 3.35
C LYS A 169 -17.00 -2.63 3.92
N ALA A 170 -17.22 -3.95 3.90
CA ALA A 170 -18.40 -4.52 4.53
C ALA A 170 -18.34 -4.36 6.06
N PHE A 171 -17.20 -4.70 6.69
CA PHE A 171 -17.02 -4.62 8.14
C PHE A 171 -17.16 -3.20 8.69
N GLN A 172 -16.55 -2.20 8.05
CA GLN A 172 -16.61 -0.81 8.50
C GLN A 172 -18.02 -0.20 8.46
N GLY A 173 -18.95 -0.83 7.74
CA GLY A 173 -20.36 -0.39 7.64
C GLY A 173 -21.29 -1.04 8.65
N LEU A 174 -20.79 -1.93 9.51
CA LEU A 174 -21.57 -2.63 10.52
C LEU A 174 -21.45 -1.93 11.87
N GLU A 175 -22.59 -1.80 12.56
CA GLU A 175 -22.61 -1.45 13.97
C GLU A 175 -22.14 -2.65 14.82
N SER A 176 -21.52 -2.40 15.96
CA SER A 176 -21.05 -3.45 16.89
C SER A 176 -22.18 -4.36 17.40
N THR A 177 -23.42 -3.87 17.40
CA THR A 177 -24.62 -4.62 17.79
C THR A 177 -25.22 -5.48 16.67
N ASP A 178 -24.72 -5.36 15.43
CA ASP A 178 -25.19 -6.16 14.30
C ASP A 178 -24.73 -7.63 14.46
N LYS A 179 -25.66 -8.58 14.27
CA LYS A 179 -25.35 -10.02 14.33
C LYS A 179 -24.29 -10.47 13.32
N ARG A 180 -24.08 -9.69 12.26
CA ARG A 180 -23.08 -9.92 11.21
C ARG A 180 -21.69 -9.41 11.59
N PHE A 181 -21.58 -8.55 12.61
CA PHE A 181 -20.33 -7.86 12.99
C PHE A 181 -19.18 -8.84 13.25
N VAL A 182 -19.36 -9.75 14.21
CA VAL A 182 -18.33 -10.75 14.57
C VAL A 182 -18.04 -11.74 13.43
N PRO A 183 -19.03 -12.35 12.75
CA PRO A 183 -18.77 -13.21 11.60
C PRO A 183 -17.98 -12.52 10.48
N THR A 184 -18.27 -11.24 10.21
CA THR A 184 -17.60 -10.47 9.15
C THR A 184 -16.13 -10.21 9.52
N LEU A 185 -15.85 -9.79 10.76
CA LEU A 185 -14.47 -9.61 11.21
C LEU A 185 -13.67 -10.92 11.17
N LYS A 186 -14.26 -12.05 11.59
CA LYS A 186 -13.60 -13.36 11.52
C LYS A 186 -13.29 -13.79 10.08
N GLY A 187 -14.21 -13.53 9.16
CA GLY A 187 -13.98 -13.79 7.73
C GLY A 187 -12.82 -12.95 7.19
N LEU A 188 -12.83 -11.65 7.51
CA LEU A 188 -11.78 -10.71 7.15
C LEU A 188 -10.40 -11.14 7.67
N MET A 189 -10.30 -11.43 8.98
CA MET A 189 -9.04 -11.84 9.60
C MET A 189 -8.50 -13.16 9.03
N ARG A 190 -9.37 -14.10 8.69
CA ARG A 190 -8.96 -15.36 8.06
C ARG A 190 -8.31 -15.13 6.70
N ASP A 191 -8.96 -14.33 5.85
CA ASP A 191 -8.50 -14.13 4.47
C ASP A 191 -7.29 -13.19 4.43
N TRP A 192 -7.28 -12.12 5.23
CA TRP A 192 -6.12 -11.25 5.42
C TRP A 192 -4.92 -11.99 6.02
N GLY A 193 -5.14 -12.89 6.99
CA GLY A 193 -4.06 -13.69 7.56
C GLY A 193 -3.37 -14.65 6.58
N ILE A 194 -3.99 -14.99 5.44
CA ILE A 194 -3.31 -15.73 4.36
C ILE A 194 -2.28 -14.84 3.66
N HIS A 195 -2.66 -13.59 3.38
CA HIS A 195 -1.78 -12.59 2.78
C HIS A 195 -0.58 -12.30 3.68
N VAL A 196 -0.83 -11.96 4.96
CA VAL A 196 0.19 -11.68 5.99
C VAL A 196 1.27 -12.76 6.04
N ARG A 197 0.87 -14.04 6.16
CA ARG A 197 1.84 -15.14 6.23
C ARG A 197 2.71 -15.25 4.98
N HIS A 198 2.12 -15.06 3.80
CA HIS A 198 2.90 -15.15 2.57
C HIS A 198 3.87 -13.99 2.44
N GLU A 199 3.43 -12.80 2.83
CA GLU A 199 4.25 -11.60 2.78
C GLU A 199 5.44 -11.68 3.74
N GLU A 200 5.20 -12.06 5.01
CA GLU A 200 6.23 -12.18 6.05
C GLU A 200 7.19 -13.36 5.82
N GLU A 201 6.71 -14.49 5.30
CA GLU A 201 7.53 -15.70 5.13
C GLU A 201 8.23 -15.78 3.76
N VAL A 202 7.74 -15.04 2.75
CA VAL A 202 8.21 -15.18 1.35
C VAL A 202 8.57 -13.84 0.72
N ASP A 203 7.62 -12.92 0.57
CA ASP A 203 7.82 -11.75 -0.29
C ASP A 203 8.81 -10.74 0.31
N LEU A 204 8.61 -10.35 1.58
CA LEU A 204 9.46 -9.38 2.27
C LEU A 204 10.87 -9.92 2.57
N PRO A 205 11.06 -11.19 3.02
CA PRO A 205 12.41 -11.74 3.15
C PRO A 205 13.20 -11.70 1.84
N ARG A 206 12.57 -12.05 0.70
CA ARG A 206 13.21 -12.00 -0.62
C ARG A 206 13.59 -10.57 -1.02
N LEU A 207 12.75 -9.58 -0.69
CA LEU A 207 13.05 -8.17 -0.91
C LEU A 207 14.24 -7.73 -0.03
N GLU A 208 14.20 -8.06 1.26
CA GLU A 208 15.22 -7.67 2.25
C GLU A 208 16.61 -8.25 1.93
N GLU A 209 16.68 -9.44 1.32
CA GLU A 209 17.93 -10.04 0.84
C GLU A 209 18.63 -9.21 -0.25
N LEU A 210 17.86 -8.42 -1.01
CA LEU A 210 18.36 -7.61 -2.13
C LEU A 210 18.60 -6.14 -1.75
N LEU A 211 18.07 -5.70 -0.60
CA LEU A 211 18.23 -4.33 -0.11
C LEU A 211 19.38 -4.22 0.88
N SER A 212 20.17 -3.14 0.75
CA SER A 212 21.00 -2.68 1.86
C SER A 212 20.13 -2.30 3.06
N LYS A 213 20.74 -2.26 4.25
CA LYS A 213 20.03 -1.83 5.46
C LYS A 213 19.47 -0.42 5.32
N GLU A 214 20.22 0.47 4.69
CA GLU A 214 19.85 1.85 4.47
C GLU A 214 18.66 1.96 3.51
N GLU A 215 18.66 1.23 2.39
CA GLU A 215 17.52 1.19 1.44
C GLU A 215 16.25 0.66 2.10
N SER A 216 16.37 -0.42 2.88
CA SER A 216 15.24 -1.01 3.62
C SER A 216 14.65 -0.02 4.64
N VAL A 217 15.49 0.72 5.36
CA VAL A 217 15.05 1.77 6.29
C VAL A 217 14.38 2.95 5.55
N GLU A 218 14.86 3.33 4.37
CA GLU A 218 14.22 4.38 3.57
C GLU A 218 12.84 3.95 3.02
N LEU A 219 12.63 2.66 2.75
CA LEU A 219 11.29 2.13 2.45
C LEU A 219 10.36 2.29 3.64
N THR A 220 10.78 1.93 4.86
CA THR A 220 9.98 2.15 6.08
C THR A 220 9.59 3.62 6.24
N LYS A 221 10.54 4.54 6.11
CA LYS A 221 10.25 5.99 6.18
C LYS A 221 9.27 6.43 5.10
N SER A 222 9.33 5.84 3.92
CA SER A 222 8.42 6.16 2.81
C SER A 222 7.02 5.63 3.09
N LEU A 223 6.91 4.41 3.62
CA LEU A 223 5.66 3.83 4.10
C LEU A 223 5.01 4.71 5.17
N ASP A 224 5.78 5.13 6.18
CA ASP A 224 5.30 6.00 7.26
C ASP A 224 4.78 7.34 6.73
N ARG A 225 5.50 7.96 5.78
CA ARG A 225 5.06 9.21 5.14
C ARG A 225 3.77 9.02 4.35
N VAL A 226 3.66 7.95 3.57
CA VAL A 226 2.49 7.68 2.73
C VAL A 226 1.25 7.42 3.58
N LYS A 227 1.38 6.70 4.70
CA LYS A 227 0.29 6.45 5.67
C LYS A 227 -0.36 7.71 6.26
N ILE A 228 0.30 8.87 6.16
CA ILE A 228 -0.26 10.17 6.58
C ILE A 228 -1.29 10.71 5.59
N PHE A 229 -1.17 10.37 4.30
CA PHE A 229 -1.96 11.00 3.23
C PHE A 229 -2.96 10.05 2.56
N VAL A 230 -2.80 8.74 2.72
CA VAL A 230 -3.71 7.76 2.15
C VAL A 230 -5.05 7.72 2.91
N PRO A 231 -6.15 7.31 2.24
CA PRO A 231 -7.46 7.19 2.86
C PRO A 231 -7.44 6.32 4.11
N SER A 232 -8.17 6.75 5.13
CA SER A 232 -8.27 6.01 6.40
C SER A 232 -9.44 5.01 6.44
N ARG A 233 -10.14 4.84 5.31
CA ARG A 233 -11.24 3.90 5.16
C ARG A 233 -11.07 3.12 3.86
N SER A 234 -11.71 1.95 3.78
CA SER A 234 -11.69 1.17 2.54
C SER A 234 -12.59 1.80 1.48
N HIS A 235 -12.02 1.95 0.28
CA HIS A 235 -12.71 2.39 -0.93
C HIS A 235 -12.36 1.45 -2.10
N PRO A 236 -12.93 0.23 -2.16
CA PRO A 236 -12.50 -0.82 -3.11
C PRO A 236 -12.73 -0.50 -4.59
N LEU A 237 -13.50 0.56 -4.88
CA LEU A 237 -13.81 1.03 -6.23
C LEU A 237 -13.02 2.28 -6.62
N ALA A 238 -12.26 2.86 -5.68
CA ALA A 238 -11.40 3.99 -6.00
C ALA A 238 -10.21 3.49 -6.84
N PRO A 239 -9.81 4.23 -7.89
CA PRO A 239 -8.57 3.92 -8.60
C PRO A 239 -7.39 3.94 -7.63
N THR A 240 -6.50 2.96 -7.78
CA THR A 240 -5.32 2.77 -6.92
C THR A 240 -4.14 3.69 -7.32
N GLU A 241 -4.25 4.39 -8.44
CA GLU A 241 -3.22 5.30 -8.95
C GLU A 241 -3.16 6.58 -8.10
N PRO A 242 -1.95 7.07 -7.77
CA PRO A 242 -1.80 8.20 -6.87
C PRO A 242 -2.29 9.50 -7.55
N PHE A 243 -3.41 10.04 -7.10
CA PHE A 243 -3.93 11.36 -7.50
C PHE A 243 -3.13 12.55 -6.92
N PHE A 244 -1.91 12.34 -6.41
CA PHE A 244 -1.21 13.29 -5.55
C PHE A 244 -0.11 14.13 -6.24
N GLU A 245 -0.11 14.26 -7.56
CA GLU A 245 0.93 15.02 -8.28
C GLU A 245 0.76 16.56 -8.25
N THR A 246 -0.30 17.10 -7.64
CA THR A 246 -0.53 18.56 -7.61
C THR A 246 -0.87 19.10 -6.22
N ALA A 247 -0.47 20.34 -5.94
CA ALA A 247 -0.80 21.08 -4.71
C ALA A 247 -2.30 21.21 -4.43
N VAL A 248 -3.16 20.93 -5.42
CA VAL A 248 -4.62 20.84 -5.28
C VAL A 248 -5.05 19.54 -4.57
N GLY A 249 -4.32 18.44 -4.74
CA GLY A 249 -4.55 17.18 -4.01
C GLY A 249 -4.31 17.30 -2.50
N LEU A 250 -3.58 18.33 -2.06
CA LEU A 250 -3.36 18.67 -0.65
C LEU A 250 -4.54 19.43 -0.02
N LEU A 251 -5.37 20.12 -0.82
CA LEU A 251 -6.57 20.83 -0.35
C LEU A 251 -7.84 19.97 -0.38
N THR A 252 -7.81 18.84 -1.09
CA THR A 252 -8.85 17.81 -1.04
C THR A 252 -8.46 16.69 -0.07
N ALA A 253 -7.97 17.06 1.12
CA ALA A 253 -7.74 16.10 2.19
C ALA A 253 -8.98 15.21 2.33
N PRO A 254 -8.83 13.88 2.23
CA PRO A 254 -9.92 12.96 1.95
C PRO A 254 -10.98 13.09 3.04
N ILE A 255 -12.24 13.08 2.63
CA ILE A 255 -13.46 13.16 3.46
C ILE A 255 -13.35 12.30 4.74
N ASP A 256 -12.61 11.20 4.67
CA ASP A 256 -12.35 10.31 5.79
C ASP A 256 -11.65 10.99 6.98
N PHE A 257 -10.63 11.82 6.77
CA PHE A 257 -9.94 12.52 7.87
C PHE A 257 -10.88 13.46 8.61
N LEU A 258 -11.72 14.20 7.89
CA LEU A 258 -12.73 15.05 8.52
C LEU A 258 -13.73 14.22 9.32
N ALA A 259 -14.15 13.07 8.80
CA ALA A 259 -15.03 12.15 9.52
C ALA A 259 -14.32 11.50 10.73
N ASP A 260 -13.00 11.30 10.68
CA ASP A 260 -12.21 10.71 11.76
C ASP A 260 -12.22 11.58 13.02
N LEU A 261 -12.26 12.91 12.87
CA LEU A 261 -12.38 13.85 14.01
C LEU A 261 -13.64 13.62 14.85
N PHE A 262 -14.69 13.04 14.27
CA PHE A 262 -15.97 12.78 14.93
C PHE A 262 -16.16 11.32 15.33
N ARG A 263 -15.18 10.45 15.06
CA ARG A 263 -15.22 9.04 15.46
C ARG A 263 -14.76 8.84 16.90
N LYS A 264 -15.14 7.71 17.46
CA LYS A 264 -14.66 7.24 18.77
C LYS A 264 -13.40 6.41 18.58
N TRP A 265 -12.41 6.65 19.42
CA TRP A 265 -11.09 6.03 19.36
C TRP A 265 -10.70 5.45 20.72
N PRO A 266 -9.97 4.34 20.78
CA PRO A 266 -9.51 3.79 22.05
C PRO A 266 -8.51 4.74 22.71
N ASP A 267 -8.62 4.90 24.03
CA ASP A 267 -7.68 5.73 24.78
C ASP A 267 -6.29 5.09 24.82
N GLY A 268 -5.23 5.87 25.01
CA GLY A 268 -3.85 5.36 25.04
C GLY A 268 -3.58 4.27 26.11
N LYS A 269 -4.41 4.18 27.15
CA LYS A 269 -4.35 3.10 28.15
C LYS A 269 -4.99 1.79 27.69
N GLU A 270 -5.92 1.86 26.74
CA GLU A 270 -6.65 0.69 26.21
C GLU A 270 -5.88 -0.02 25.11
N LYS A 271 -4.92 0.68 24.48
CA LYS A 271 -4.04 0.18 23.42
C LYS A 271 -2.90 -0.73 23.94
N LYS A 272 -2.73 -0.87 25.26
CA LYS A 272 -1.66 -1.66 25.89
C LYS A 272 -2.10 -3.07 26.22
#